data_AF-A0A8J7HQC4-F1
#
_entry.id   AF-A0A8J7HQC4-F1
#
_cell.length_a   1.000
_cell.length_b   1.000
_cell.length_c   1.000
_cell.angle_alpha   90.00
_cell.angle_beta   90.00
_cell.angle_gamma   90.00
#
_symmetry.space_group_name_H-M   'P 1'
#
loop_
_entity.id
_entity.type
_entity.pdbx_description
1 polymer ?
#
loop_
_entity_poly.entity_id
_entity_poly.type
_entity_poly.pdbx_seq_one_letter_code
_entity_poly.pdbx_strand_id
1 'polypeptide(L)'
;NSWGVIPAQINAAITNAFFNPAAGIVVFWRSFSLLFGMFLHGSFSQILGNLLFLWVFGKTVENVLGARLYLGFYLAAGILTGIAQIIAEPNLTVPLIGANGAIAAIVGAYVMKFPHAKIDSILPLIFVYIPIELPVFFYVFWWFAQQLFYGIGSLNILPSGVNSFSIAYWMQIVGLFIGVAFMRLKK
;
A
#
# COMPACT_ATOMS: atom_id res chain seq x y z
N ASN A 1 11.11 -1.34 -20.08
CA ASN A 1 9.96 -0.51 -19.67
C ASN A 1 9.35 -1.07 -18.39
N SER A 2 9.76 -0.58 -17.22
CA SER A 2 9.13 -0.95 -15.95
C SER A 2 8.72 0.33 -15.23
N TRP A 3 7.43 0.68 -15.35
CA TRP A 3 6.86 1.84 -14.67
C TRP A 3 6.78 1.66 -13.15
N GLY A 4 7.00 0.45 -12.63
CA GLY A 4 7.26 0.14 -11.23
C GLY A 4 8.71 -0.27 -10.98
N VAL A 5 9.15 -0.16 -9.73
CA VAL A 5 10.50 -0.60 -9.32
C VAL A 5 10.57 -2.10 -9.14
N ILE A 6 11.58 -2.72 -9.74
CA ILE A 6 11.91 -4.12 -9.52
C ILE A 6 13.07 -4.17 -8.50
N PRO A 7 12.88 -4.76 -7.30
CA PRO A 7 13.90 -4.79 -6.25
C PRO A 7 15.25 -5.35 -6.71
N ALA A 8 15.26 -6.47 -7.46
CA ALA A 8 16.49 -7.04 -8.00
C ALA A 8 17.27 -6.04 -8.89
N GLN A 9 16.55 -5.25 -9.68
CA GLN A 9 17.17 -4.30 -10.62
C GLN A 9 17.71 -3.06 -9.90
N ILE A 10 16.98 -2.54 -8.91
CA ILE A 10 17.44 -1.36 -8.17
C ILE A 10 18.61 -1.71 -7.24
N ASN A 11 18.60 -2.88 -6.60
CA ASN A 11 19.71 -3.32 -5.77
C ASN A 11 20.98 -3.57 -6.60
N ALA A 12 20.86 -4.21 -7.76
CA ALA A 12 21.98 -4.35 -8.68
C ALA A 12 22.51 -2.98 -9.15
N ALA A 13 21.62 -2.03 -9.45
CA ALA A 13 22.02 -0.68 -9.85
C ALA A 13 22.75 0.07 -8.72
N ILE A 14 22.29 -0.05 -7.47
CA ILE A 14 22.94 0.55 -6.29
C ILE A 14 24.35 -0.04 -6.12
N THR A 15 24.49 -1.37 -6.15
CA THR A 15 25.80 -2.02 -6.02
C THR A 15 26.77 -1.60 -7.14
N ASN A 16 26.27 -1.49 -8.37
CA ASN A 16 27.09 -1.06 -9.50
C ASN A 16 27.44 0.44 -9.46
N ALA A 17 26.64 1.28 -8.81
CA ALA A 17 26.89 2.71 -8.71
C ALA A 17 28.17 3.05 -7.93
N PHE A 18 28.63 2.17 -7.04
CA PHE A 18 29.90 2.32 -6.34
C PHE A 18 31.13 2.23 -7.27
N PHE A 19 31.01 1.53 -8.40
CA PHE A 19 32.11 1.28 -9.33
C PHE A 19 31.90 1.91 -10.71
N ASN A 20 30.66 2.32 -11.02
CA ASN A 20 30.26 2.90 -12.29
C ASN A 20 29.30 4.08 -12.06
N PRO A 21 29.76 5.34 -12.22
CA PRO A 21 28.92 6.53 -12.06
C PRO A 21 27.66 6.53 -12.94
N ALA A 22 27.69 5.87 -14.11
CA ALA A 22 26.52 5.78 -14.98
C ALA A 22 25.38 4.95 -14.35
N ALA A 23 25.69 4.00 -13.45
CA ALA A 23 24.67 3.29 -12.70
C ALA A 23 23.95 4.19 -11.68
N GLY A 24 24.56 5.30 -11.25
CA GLY A 24 23.89 6.31 -10.42
C GLY A 24 22.70 6.97 -11.13
N ILE A 25 22.79 7.18 -12.44
CA ILE A 25 21.68 7.69 -13.26
C ILE A 25 20.51 6.70 -13.24
N VAL A 26 20.81 5.39 -13.31
CA VAL A 26 19.80 4.33 -13.26
C VAL A 26 19.09 4.32 -11.89
N VAL A 27 19.84 4.46 -10.80
CA VAL A 27 19.27 4.54 -9.44
C VAL A 27 18.36 5.76 -9.31
N PHE A 28 18.79 6.92 -9.79
CA PHE A 28 17.99 8.15 -9.77
C PHE A 28 16.65 7.97 -10.48
N TRP A 29 16.65 7.51 -11.74
CA TRP A 29 15.42 7.34 -12.51
C TRP A 29 14.50 6.28 -11.91
N ARG A 30 15.06 5.16 -11.45
CA ARG A 30 14.27 4.10 -10.80
C ARG A 30 13.65 4.54 -9.48
N SER A 31 14.26 5.49 -8.77
CA SER A 31 13.67 6.01 -7.52
C SER A 31 12.33 6.69 -7.76
N PHE A 32 12.13 7.35 -8.92
CA PHE A 32 10.81 7.89 -9.29
C PHE A 32 9.79 6.81 -9.62
N SER A 33 10.21 5.64 -10.10
CA SER A 33 9.31 4.53 -10.38
C SER A 33 8.65 3.97 -9.11
N LEU A 34 9.18 4.24 -7.91
CA LEU A 34 8.49 3.91 -6.65
C LEU A 34 7.22 4.75 -6.51
N LEU A 35 7.33 6.05 -6.77
CA LEU A 35 6.22 6.98 -6.71
C LEU A 35 5.15 6.63 -7.75
N PHE A 36 5.54 6.41 -9.00
CA PHE A 36 4.59 6.05 -10.06
C PHE A 36 3.97 4.67 -9.84
N GLY A 37 4.76 3.71 -9.33
CA GLY A 37 4.30 2.36 -9.01
C GLY A 37 3.11 2.36 -8.05
N MET A 38 3.00 3.34 -7.14
CA MET A 38 1.86 3.46 -6.22
C MET A 38 0.50 3.61 -6.92
N PHE A 39 0.49 4.16 -8.13
CA PHE A 39 -0.74 4.43 -8.88
C PHE A 39 -1.05 3.34 -9.92
N LEU A 40 -0.12 2.39 -10.13
CA LEU A 40 -0.30 1.26 -11.03
C LEU A 40 -0.90 0.08 -10.29
N HIS A 41 -1.78 -0.66 -10.97
CA HIS A 41 -2.48 -1.80 -10.41
C HIS A 41 -2.40 -2.98 -11.40
N GLY A 42 -2.10 -4.18 -10.89
CA GLY A 42 -1.92 -5.39 -11.70
C GLY A 42 -3.23 -6.09 -12.04
N SER A 43 -4.34 -5.71 -11.41
CA SER A 43 -5.65 -6.30 -11.61
C SER A 43 -6.78 -5.33 -11.29
N PHE A 44 -7.98 -5.67 -11.75
CA PHE A 44 -9.21 -4.94 -11.42
C PHE A 44 -9.58 -5.03 -9.93
N SER A 45 -9.45 -6.22 -9.34
CA SER A 45 -9.72 -6.42 -7.91
C SER A 45 -8.80 -5.60 -7.00
N GLN A 46 -7.54 -5.42 -7.38
CA GLN A 46 -6.58 -4.61 -6.63
C GLN A 46 -7.01 -3.14 -6.58
N ILE A 47 -7.32 -2.53 -7.72
CA ILE A 47 -7.74 -1.12 -7.77
C ILE A 47 -9.07 -0.92 -7.05
N LEU A 48 -10.02 -1.84 -7.22
CA LEU A 48 -11.33 -1.77 -6.55
C LEU A 48 -11.18 -1.83 -5.03
N GLY A 49 -10.42 -2.80 -4.51
CA GLY A 49 -10.18 -2.94 -3.07
C GLY A 49 -9.46 -1.75 -2.46
N ASN A 50 -8.51 -1.16 -3.20
CA ASN A 50 -7.79 0.04 -2.78
C ASN A 50 -8.71 1.26 -2.72
N LEU A 51 -9.53 1.48 -3.75
CA LEU A 51 -10.48 2.58 -3.79
C LEU A 51 -11.55 2.46 -2.70
N LEU A 52 -12.03 1.25 -2.42
CA LEU A 52 -12.99 1.00 -1.34
C LEU A 52 -12.43 1.46 0.02
N PHE A 53 -11.19 1.11 0.34
CA PHE A 53 -10.57 1.52 1.61
C PHE A 53 -10.23 3.00 1.66
N LEU A 54 -9.82 3.61 0.55
CA LEU A 54 -9.66 5.06 0.47
C LEU A 54 -10.99 5.79 0.67
N TRP A 55 -12.10 5.25 0.15
CA TRP A 55 -13.43 5.81 0.34
C TRP A 55 -13.89 5.72 1.80
N VAL A 56 -13.73 4.55 2.43
CA VAL A 56 -14.16 4.33 3.84
C VAL A 56 -13.29 5.10 4.85
N PHE A 57 -11.97 5.03 4.71
CA PHE A 57 -11.04 5.55 5.73
C PHE A 57 -10.38 6.86 5.32
N GLY A 58 -10.06 7.00 4.04
CA GLY A 58 -9.28 8.13 3.53
C GLY A 58 -9.94 9.47 3.81
N LYS A 59 -11.26 9.60 3.60
CA LYS A 59 -11.95 10.87 3.86
C LYS A 59 -11.90 11.30 5.32
N THR A 60 -12.11 10.36 6.24
CA THR A 60 -12.06 10.64 7.68
C THR A 60 -10.65 11.03 8.12
N VAL A 61 -9.63 10.34 7.62
CA VAL A 61 -8.22 10.69 7.92
C VAL A 61 -7.85 12.03 7.28
N GLU A 62 -8.29 12.32 6.07
CA GLU A 62 -8.12 13.62 5.41
C GLU A 62 -8.73 14.74 6.24
N ASN A 63 -9.95 14.56 6.77
CA ASN A 63 -10.60 15.57 7.62
C ASN A 63 -9.81 15.85 8.91
N VAL A 64 -9.10 14.84 9.44
CA VAL A 64 -8.23 15.00 10.63
C VAL A 64 -6.89 15.67 10.29
N LEU A 65 -6.35 15.44 9.10
CA LEU A 65 -5.01 15.92 8.70
C LEU A 65 -5.04 17.23 7.90
N GLY A 66 -6.12 17.51 7.19
CA GLY A 66 -6.18 18.45 6.08
C GLY A 66 -5.61 17.87 4.79
N ALA A 67 -6.11 18.32 3.64
CA ALA A 67 -5.81 17.76 2.32
C ALA A 67 -4.30 17.71 1.99
N ARG A 68 -3.55 18.78 2.29
CA ARG A 68 -2.11 18.86 1.97
C ARG A 68 -1.29 17.83 2.76
N LEU A 69 -1.55 17.72 4.07
CA LEU A 69 -0.83 16.79 4.93
C LEU A 69 -1.25 15.35 4.65
N TYR A 70 -2.53 15.11 4.34
CA TYR A 70 -3.02 13.82 3.91
C TYR A 70 -2.32 13.33 2.64
N LEU A 71 -2.22 14.17 1.61
CA LEU A 71 -1.52 13.82 0.37
C LEU A 71 -0.04 13.53 0.64
N GLY A 72 0.65 14.39 1.40
CA GLY A 72 2.05 14.17 1.77
C GLY A 72 2.25 12.88 2.55
N PHE A 73 1.37 12.60 3.52
CA PHE A 73 1.38 11.36 4.30
C PHE A 73 1.16 10.12 3.43
N TYR A 74 0.17 10.15 2.52
CA TYR A 74 -0.12 9.05 1.61
C TYR A 74 1.09 8.71 0.73
N LEU A 75 1.70 9.72 0.09
CA LEU A 75 2.86 9.55 -0.78
C LEU A 75 4.08 9.04 0.01
N ALA A 76 4.38 9.67 1.16
CA ALA A 76 5.51 9.28 1.99
C ALA A 76 5.36 7.85 2.52
N ALA A 77 4.19 7.47 3.03
CA ALA A 77 3.94 6.14 3.56
C ALA A 77 4.06 5.05 2.48
N GLY A 78 3.57 5.32 1.27
CA GLY A 78 3.73 4.39 0.15
C GLY A 78 5.18 4.20 -0.26
N ILE A 79 5.95 5.29 -0.38
CA ILE A 79 7.39 5.22 -0.67
C ILE A 79 8.14 4.47 0.43
N LEU A 80 7.90 4.78 1.70
CA LEU A 80 8.56 4.12 2.84
C LEU A 80 8.27 2.62 2.89
N THR A 81 7.01 2.23 2.63
CA THR A 81 6.64 0.81 2.57
C THR A 81 7.29 0.12 1.38
N GLY A 82 7.35 0.79 0.22
CA GLY A 82 8.06 0.28 -0.97
C GLY A 82 9.56 0.08 -0.73
N ILE A 83 10.20 1.01 -0.03
CA ILE A 83 11.61 0.89 0.39
C ILE A 83 11.78 -0.31 1.35
N ALA A 84 10.90 -0.44 2.35
CA ALA A 84 10.94 -1.57 3.27
C ALA A 84 10.83 -2.92 2.51
N GLN A 85 9.97 -2.98 1.50
CA GLN A 85 9.82 -4.17 0.66
C GLN A 85 11.05 -4.44 -0.22
N ILE A 86 11.70 -3.41 -0.78
CA ILE A 86 12.97 -3.57 -1.53
C ILE A 86 14.06 -4.17 -0.64
N ILE A 87 14.12 -3.72 0.63
CA ILE A 87 15.09 -4.21 1.61
C ILE A 87 14.76 -5.65 2.03
N ALA A 88 13.48 -5.97 2.23
CA ALA A 88 13.04 -7.28 2.67
C ALA A 88 13.15 -8.35 1.58
N GLU A 89 12.95 -7.98 0.32
CA GLU A 89 13.01 -8.90 -0.83
C GLU A 89 13.94 -8.40 -1.93
N PRO A 90 15.27 -8.37 -1.67
CA PRO A 90 16.21 -7.70 -2.55
C PRO A 90 16.36 -8.36 -3.93
N ASN A 91 16.03 -9.65 -4.03
CA ASN A 91 16.12 -10.44 -5.26
C ASN A 91 14.79 -10.55 -6.01
N LEU A 92 13.74 -9.83 -5.58
CA LEU A 92 12.44 -9.88 -6.23
C LEU A 92 12.52 -9.34 -7.66
N THR A 93 12.12 -10.17 -8.63
CA THR A 93 12.24 -9.91 -10.07
C THR A 93 10.98 -9.27 -10.68
N VAL A 94 9.97 -9.06 -9.85
CA VAL A 94 8.66 -8.55 -10.24
C VAL A 94 8.53 -7.10 -9.76
N PRO A 95 7.87 -6.21 -10.53
CA PRO A 95 7.74 -4.81 -10.14
C PRO A 95 6.82 -4.63 -8.93
N LEU A 96 7.19 -3.71 -8.05
CA LEU A 96 6.37 -3.21 -6.96
C LEU A 96 5.34 -2.24 -7.54
N ILE A 97 4.06 -2.60 -7.44
CA ILE A 97 2.93 -1.78 -7.90
C ILE A 97 1.79 -1.81 -6.88
N GLY A 98 1.07 -0.69 -6.79
CA GLY A 98 -0.13 -0.54 -6.00
C GLY A 98 0.04 0.38 -4.80
N ALA A 99 -1.11 0.92 -4.37
CA ALA A 99 -1.22 1.85 -3.25
C ALA A 99 -1.22 1.18 -1.87
N ASN A 100 -1.13 -0.15 -1.81
CA ASN A 100 -1.52 -0.93 -0.64
C ASN A 100 -0.76 -0.51 0.63
N GLY A 101 0.55 -0.27 0.56
CA GLY A 101 1.33 0.20 1.72
C GLY A 101 0.88 1.56 2.26
N ALA A 102 0.53 2.49 1.37
CA ALA A 102 0.00 3.80 1.76
C ALA A 102 -1.39 3.67 2.40
N ILE A 103 -2.24 2.79 1.87
CA ILE A 103 -3.58 2.55 2.42
C ILE A 103 -3.49 1.84 3.77
N ALA A 104 -2.57 0.88 3.93
CA ALA A 104 -2.27 0.29 5.22
C ALA A 104 -1.90 1.37 6.25
N ALA A 105 -1.10 2.37 5.87
CA ALA A 105 -0.81 3.50 6.74
C ALA A 105 -2.03 4.37 7.05
N ILE A 106 -2.93 4.61 6.08
CA ILE A 106 -4.20 5.30 6.35
C ILE A 106 -5.06 4.51 7.35
N VAL A 107 -5.18 3.19 7.18
CA VAL A 107 -5.91 2.33 8.11
C VAL A 107 -5.27 2.37 9.50
N GLY A 108 -3.95 2.29 9.60
CA GLY A 108 -3.23 2.38 10.88
C GLY A 108 -3.43 3.74 11.57
N ALA A 109 -3.38 4.83 10.81
CA ALA A 109 -3.66 6.17 11.31
C ALA A 109 -5.11 6.31 11.80
N TYR A 110 -6.07 5.74 11.06
CA TYR A 110 -7.48 5.73 11.45
C TYR A 110 -7.68 4.96 12.77
N VAL A 111 -7.18 3.72 12.86
CA VAL A 111 -7.30 2.87 14.06
C VAL A 111 -6.70 3.57 15.29
N MET A 112 -5.56 4.23 15.14
CA MET A 112 -4.93 4.98 16.23
C MET A 112 -5.78 6.17 16.71
N LYS A 113 -6.49 6.84 15.81
CA LYS A 113 -7.35 7.98 16.15
C LYS A 113 -8.73 7.56 16.67
N PHE A 114 -9.27 6.46 16.15
CA PHE A 114 -10.63 6.00 16.38
C PHE A 114 -10.68 4.50 16.77
N PRO A 115 -10.05 4.08 17.89
CA PRO A 115 -9.91 2.67 18.25
C PRO A 115 -11.23 1.95 18.57
N HIS A 116 -12.27 2.71 18.94
CA HIS A 116 -13.60 2.20 19.25
C HIS A 116 -14.65 2.58 18.20
N ALA A 117 -14.22 3.06 17.03
CA ALA A 117 -15.15 3.37 15.96
C ALA A 117 -15.84 2.10 15.47
N LYS A 118 -17.14 2.25 15.24
CA LYS A 118 -17.95 1.32 14.48
C LYS A 118 -18.28 1.97 13.16
N ILE A 119 -18.21 1.19 12.08
CA ILE A 119 -18.45 1.69 10.73
C ILE A 119 -19.70 1.00 10.22
N ASP A 120 -20.64 1.81 9.74
CA ASP A 120 -21.85 1.33 9.09
C ASP A 120 -21.45 0.58 7.83
N SER A 121 -21.59 -0.74 7.90
CA SER A 121 -21.17 -1.65 6.85
C SER A 121 -22.36 -2.00 6.00
N ILE A 122 -22.25 -1.77 4.70
CA ILE A 122 -23.06 -2.47 3.72
C ILE A 122 -22.24 -3.68 3.30
N LEU A 123 -22.45 -4.81 3.99
CA LEU A 123 -21.91 -6.07 3.52
C LEU A 123 -22.55 -6.38 2.16
N PRO A 124 -21.77 -6.70 1.12
CA PRO A 124 -22.31 -7.26 -0.10
C PRO A 124 -22.70 -8.73 0.16
N LEU A 125 -23.67 -8.96 1.05
CA LEU A 125 -24.48 -10.16 1.02
C LEU A 125 -25.40 -9.95 -0.17
N ILE A 126 -25.04 -10.55 -1.31
CA ILE A 126 -25.54 -10.39 -2.69
C ILE A 126 -27.07 -10.15 -2.84
N PHE A 127 -27.89 -10.43 -1.84
CA PHE A 127 -29.35 -10.26 -1.85
C PHE A 127 -29.96 -9.48 -0.66
N VAL A 128 -29.19 -9.07 0.36
CA VAL A 128 -29.74 -8.53 1.60
C VAL A 128 -28.93 -7.33 2.12
N TYR A 129 -29.57 -6.16 2.10
CA TYR A 129 -29.05 -4.91 2.66
C TYR A 129 -29.36 -4.85 4.16
N ILE A 130 -28.51 -5.44 5.00
CA ILE A 130 -28.57 -5.20 6.45
C ILE A 130 -27.42 -4.25 6.81
N PRO A 131 -27.71 -2.99 7.19
CA PRO A 131 -26.69 -2.13 7.79
C PRO A 131 -26.30 -2.76 9.12
N ILE A 132 -25.04 -3.19 9.24
CA ILE A 132 -24.48 -3.65 10.51
C ILE A 132 -23.32 -2.75 10.91
N GLU A 133 -23.24 -2.45 12.20
CA GLU A 133 -22.11 -1.74 12.79
C GLU A 133 -20.97 -2.73 13.05
N LEU A 134 -19.90 -2.67 12.26
CA LEU A 134 -18.71 -3.51 12.48
C LEU A 134 -17.60 -2.73 13.18
N PRO A 135 -16.88 -3.35 14.14
CA PRO A 135 -15.76 -2.71 14.81
C PRO A 135 -14.59 -2.52 13.84
N VAL A 136 -13.79 -1.47 14.03
CA VAL A 136 -12.64 -1.14 13.16
C VAL A 136 -11.66 -2.30 12.95
N PHE A 137 -11.46 -3.16 13.95
CA PHE A 137 -10.58 -4.34 13.84
C PHE A 137 -11.03 -5.33 12.77
N PHE A 138 -12.33 -5.46 12.52
CA PHE A 138 -12.86 -6.28 11.43
C PHE A 138 -12.34 -5.78 10.07
N TYR A 139 -12.29 -4.45 9.88
CA TYR A 139 -11.81 -3.87 8.64
C TYR A 139 -10.29 -3.94 8.47
N VAL A 140 -9.54 -3.91 9.58
CA VAL A 140 -8.09 -4.20 9.53
C VAL A 140 -7.89 -5.64 9.07
N PHE A 141 -8.64 -6.59 9.62
CA PHE A 141 -8.61 -7.98 9.17
C PHE A 141 -9.02 -8.09 7.69
N TRP A 142 -10.12 -7.45 7.30
CA TRP A 142 -10.62 -7.47 5.92
C TRP A 142 -9.62 -6.84 4.94
N TRP A 143 -8.90 -5.79 5.33
CA TRP A 143 -7.84 -5.17 4.53
C TRP A 143 -6.78 -6.17 4.13
N PHE A 144 -6.37 -7.04 5.04
CA PHE A 144 -5.42 -8.10 4.76
C PHE A 144 -6.06 -9.25 3.97
N ALA A 145 -7.26 -9.68 4.38
CA ALA A 145 -7.96 -10.78 3.72
C ALA A 145 -8.22 -10.51 2.22
N GLN A 146 -8.69 -9.32 1.86
CA GLN A 146 -9.05 -9.01 0.48
C GLN A 146 -7.85 -9.00 -0.48
N GLN A 147 -6.63 -8.75 0.03
CA GLN A 147 -5.42 -8.70 -0.80
C GLN A 147 -5.02 -10.06 -1.35
N LEU A 148 -5.53 -11.15 -0.77
CA LEU A 148 -5.36 -12.50 -1.32
C LEU A 148 -6.14 -12.68 -2.63
N PHE A 149 -7.09 -11.78 -2.94
CA PHE A 149 -7.98 -11.85 -4.10
C PHE A 149 -7.72 -10.78 -5.17
N TYR A 150 -6.75 -9.89 -4.96
CA TYR A 150 -6.26 -8.86 -5.90
C TYR A 150 -5.66 -9.42 -7.22
N GLY A 151 -5.98 -10.65 -7.62
CA GLY A 151 -5.53 -11.33 -8.83
C GLY A 151 -6.72 -11.63 -9.75
N ILE A 152 -7.94 -11.46 -9.22
CA ILE A 152 -9.17 -11.53 -10.00
C ILE A 152 -9.18 -10.37 -11.00
N GLY A 153 -9.38 -10.69 -12.28
CA GLY A 153 -9.25 -9.71 -13.37
C GLY A 153 -7.82 -9.25 -13.58
N SER A 154 -6.84 -10.16 -13.46
CA SER A 154 -5.42 -9.89 -13.72
C SER A 154 -5.19 -9.41 -15.16
N LEU A 155 -4.33 -8.41 -15.31
CA LEU A 155 -3.91 -7.86 -16.60
C LEU A 155 -2.65 -8.54 -17.16
N ASN A 156 -2.38 -9.79 -16.74
CA ASN A 156 -1.13 -10.52 -17.01
C ASN A 156 0.15 -9.80 -16.51
N ILE A 157 -0.02 -8.88 -15.57
CA ILE A 157 1.09 -8.32 -14.80
C ILE A 157 1.26 -9.25 -13.61
N LEU A 158 2.33 -10.05 -13.57
CA LEU A 158 2.67 -10.89 -12.43
C LEU A 158 2.66 -10.01 -11.17
N PRO A 159 1.70 -10.18 -10.24
CA PRO A 159 1.72 -9.40 -9.01
C PRO A 159 2.80 -10.00 -8.10
N SER A 160 3.63 -9.16 -7.50
CA SER A 160 4.42 -9.59 -6.34
C SER A 160 3.82 -9.01 -5.08
N GLY A 161 3.79 -9.82 -4.02
CA GLY A 161 3.29 -9.38 -2.72
C GLY A 161 1.79 -9.38 -2.52
N VAL A 162 1.06 -9.49 -3.62
CA VAL A 162 -0.38 -9.38 -3.65
C VAL A 162 -0.90 -10.64 -4.33
N ASN A 163 -1.89 -11.33 -3.74
CA ASN A 163 -2.40 -12.65 -4.16
C ASN A 163 -1.65 -13.89 -3.69
N SER A 164 -0.72 -13.75 -2.75
CA SER A 164 -0.05 -14.88 -2.12
C SER A 164 0.47 -14.47 -0.75
N PHE A 165 0.43 -15.39 0.23
CA PHE A 165 1.09 -15.23 1.52
C PHE A 165 2.61 -15.18 1.32
N SER A 166 3.11 -13.97 1.06
CA SER A 166 4.50 -13.67 0.71
C SER A 166 5.06 -12.62 1.67
N ILE A 167 6.37 -12.39 1.63
CA ILE A 167 7.01 -11.37 2.49
C ILE A 167 6.38 -10.00 2.22
N ALA A 168 6.17 -9.64 0.96
CA ALA A 168 5.53 -8.40 0.58
C ALA A 168 4.08 -8.22 1.04
N TYR A 169 3.30 -9.31 1.17
CA TYR A 169 1.99 -9.26 1.83
C TYR A 169 2.14 -8.78 3.28
N TRP A 170 3.09 -9.34 4.01
CA TRP A 170 3.38 -8.98 5.39
C TRP A 170 4.03 -7.61 5.54
N MET A 171 4.76 -7.12 4.54
CA MET A 171 5.36 -5.77 4.56
C MET A 171 4.33 -4.65 4.70
N GLN A 172 3.06 -4.91 4.45
CA GLN A 172 2.01 -3.91 4.70
C GLN A 172 1.74 -3.64 6.18
N ILE A 173 2.17 -4.54 7.06
CA ILE A 173 2.22 -4.27 8.50
C ILE A 173 3.13 -3.07 8.80
N VAL A 174 4.22 -2.89 8.04
CA VAL A 174 5.08 -1.70 8.16
C VAL A 174 4.27 -0.44 7.87
N GLY A 175 3.45 -0.46 6.81
CA GLY A 175 2.50 0.62 6.50
C GLY A 175 1.58 0.93 7.67
N LEU A 176 0.91 -0.08 8.24
CA LEU A 176 0.07 0.10 9.45
C LEU A 176 0.82 0.80 10.58
N PHE A 177 2.04 0.34 10.90
CA PHE A 177 2.85 0.93 11.97
C PHE A 177 3.27 2.36 11.66
N ILE A 178 3.63 2.67 10.40
CA ILE A 178 3.90 4.05 9.96
C ILE A 178 2.70 4.94 10.26
N GLY A 179 1.49 4.48 9.93
CA GLY A 179 0.25 5.21 10.19
C GLY A 179 -0.03 5.45 11.67
N VAL A 180 0.09 4.40 12.48
CA VAL A 180 -0.09 4.47 13.94
C VAL A 180 0.93 5.44 14.55
N ALA A 181 2.20 5.31 14.18
CA ALA A 181 3.28 6.15 14.69
C ALA A 181 3.07 7.61 14.30
N PHE A 182 2.76 7.88 13.02
CA PHE A 182 2.50 9.22 12.52
C PHE A 182 1.35 9.89 13.29
N MET A 183 0.21 9.20 13.45
CA MET A 183 -0.94 9.75 14.15
C MET A 183 -0.68 9.93 15.65
N ARG A 184 0.18 9.09 16.26
CA ARG A 184 0.58 9.23 17.66
C ARG A 184 1.48 10.44 17.90
N LEU A 185 2.41 10.72 16.98
CA LEU A 185 3.34 11.85 17.06
C LEU A 185 2.66 13.20 16.79
N LYS A 186 1.54 13.20 16.05
CA LYS A 186 0.74 14.40 15.75
C LYS A 186 -0.22 14.80 16.90
N LYS A 187 -0.26 14.05 18.00
CA LYS A 187 -1.09 14.36 19.17
C LYS A 187 -0.58 15.57 19.94
#